data_AF-A0A2P0B048-F1
#
_entry.id   AF-A0A2P0B048-F1
#
_cell.length_a   1.000
_cell.length_b   1.000
_cell.length_c   1.000
_cell.angle_alpha   90.00
_cell.angle_beta   90.00
_cell.angle_gamma   90.00
#
_symmetry.space_group_name_H-M   'P 1'
#
loop_
_entity.id
_entity.type
_entity.pdbx_description
1 polymer ?
#
loop_
_entity_poly.entity_id
_entity_poly.type
_entity_poly.pdbx_seq_one_letter_code
_entity_poly.pdbx_strand_id
1 'polypeptide(L)' 'MTWWHDLLFISDAGRVALLGAGFIALALVALVGEKVRTRRARIDRVGWVPWTTIFLAAAVIGGGLLASAIPPLLQG' A
#
# COMPACT_ATOMS: atom_id res chain seq x y z
N MET A 1 -19.32 1.93 18.20
CA MET A 1 -18.43 1.48 17.12
C MET A 1 -19.04 1.91 15.77
N THR A 2 -19.10 3.22 15.50
CA THR A 2 -19.82 3.79 14.33
C THR A 2 -18.93 4.03 13.10
N TRP A 3 -17.61 3.94 13.26
CA TRP A 3 -16.63 4.18 12.19
C TRP A 3 -16.78 3.28 10.96
N TRP A 4 -17.35 2.08 11.12
CA TRP A 4 -17.68 1.20 10.00
C TRP A 4 -18.77 1.77 9.09
N HIS A 5 -19.73 2.50 9.66
CA HIS A 5 -20.79 3.15 8.88
C HIS A 5 -20.24 4.37 8.13
N ASP A 6 -19.35 5.15 8.73
CA ASP A 6 -18.73 6.31 8.07
C ASP A 6 -17.87 5.92 6.86
N LEU A 7 -17.24 4.73 6.90
CA LEU A 7 -16.54 4.14 5.74
C LEU A 7 -17.50 3.65 4.64
N LEU A 8 -18.75 3.33 4.98
CA LEU A 8 -19.79 3.00 3.99
C LEU A 8 -20.32 4.25 3.28
N PHE A 9 -20.35 5.40 3.96
CA PHE A 9 -20.81 6.68 3.43
C PHE A 9 -19.76 7.45 2.62
N ILE A 10 -18.49 7.03 2.65
CA ILE A 10 -17.49 7.64 1.77
C ILE A 10 -17.81 7.30 0.30
N SER A 11 -17.57 8.26 -0.60
CA SER A 11 -17.74 8.05 -2.05
C SER A 11 -16.92 6.86 -2.54
N ASP A 12 -17.33 6.21 -3.63
CA ASP A 12 -16.58 5.08 -4.19
C ASP A 12 -15.13 5.47 -4.51
N ALA A 13 -14.91 6.71 -4.95
CA ALA A 13 -13.58 7.28 -5.12
C ALA A 13 -12.79 7.36 -3.81
N GLY A 14 -13.42 7.77 -2.71
CA GLY A 14 -12.80 7.79 -1.37
C GLY A 14 -12.42 6.39 -0.87
N ARG A 15 -13.27 5.38 -1.12
CA ARG A 15 -12.95 3.96 -0.83
C ARG A 15 -11.73 3.49 -1.62
N VAL A 16 -11.69 3.78 -2.92
CA VAL A 16 -10.56 3.42 -3.80
C VAL A 16 -9.28 4.13 -3.35
N ALA A 17 -9.36 5.42 -2.99
CA ALA A 17 -8.22 6.15 -2.46
C ALA A 17 -7.69 5.56 -1.15
N LEU A 18 -8.58 5.15 -0.24
CA LEU A 18 -8.20 4.53 1.04
C LEU A 18 -7.51 3.18 0.82
N LEU A 19 -8.03 2.35 -0.10
CA LEU A 19 -7.38 1.11 -0.50
C LEU A 19 -6.00 1.37 -1.12
N GLY A 20 -5.91 2.35 -2.02
CA GLY A 20 -4.65 2.78 -2.63
C GLY A 20 -3.62 3.20 -1.58
N ALA A 21 -4.03 4.03 -0.62
CA ALA A 21 -3.19 4.43 0.51
C ALA A 21 -2.73 3.23 1.36
N GLY A 22 -3.60 2.24 1.59
CA GLY A 22 -3.26 1.00 2.27
C GLY A 22 -2.16 0.21 1.54
N PHE A 23 -2.25 0.08 0.21
CA PHE A 23 -1.22 -0.56 -0.60
C PHE A 23 0.10 0.22 -0.60
N ILE A 24 0.06 1.56 -0.63
CA ILE A 24 1.27 2.38 -0.48
C ILE A 24 1.93 2.18 0.90
N ALA A 25 1.14 2.13 1.97
CA ALA A 25 1.67 1.84 3.30
C ALA A 25 2.35 0.47 3.36
N LEU A 26 1.74 -0.55 2.74
CA LEU A 26 2.33 -1.89 2.63
C LEU A 26 3.62 -1.89 1.81
N ALA A 27 3.69 -1.11 0.72
CA ALA A 27 4.92 -0.93 -0.03
C ALA A 27 6.03 -0.31 0.83
N LEU A 28 5.73 0.72 1.62
CA LEU A 28 6.70 1.34 2.54
C LEU A 28 7.21 0.34 3.59
N VAL A 29 6.34 -0.48 4.16
CA VAL A 29 6.74 -1.55 5.08
C VAL A 29 7.67 -2.54 4.39
N ALA A 30 7.36 -2.93 3.16
CA ALA A 30 8.21 -3.84 2.40
C ALA A 30 9.59 -3.24 2.08
N LEU A 31 9.65 -1.94 1.77
CA LEU A 31 10.90 -1.21 1.56
C LEU A 31 11.77 -1.18 2.82
N VAL A 32 11.15 -0.97 3.99
CA VAL A 32 11.84 -1.04 5.28
C VAL A 32 12.33 -2.47 5.55
N GLY A 33 11.50 -3.47 5.26
CA GLY A 33 11.85 -4.89 5.36
C GLY A 33 13.10 -5.24 4.54
N GLU A 34 13.19 -4.75 3.30
CA GLU A 34 14.38 -4.94 2.47
C GLU A 34 15.60 -4.22 3.06
N LYS A 35 15.45 -2.98 3.53
CA LYS A 35 16.55 -2.22 4.16
C LYS A 35 17.08 -2.91 5.43
N VAL A 36 16.19 -3.54 6.21
CA VAL A 36 16.55 -4.35 7.36
C VAL A 36 17.26 -5.64 6.91
N ARG A 37 16.80 -6.28 5.82
CA ARG A 37 17.44 -7.46 5.24
C ARG A 37 18.87 -7.15 4.79
N THR A 38 19.08 -6.04 4.08
CA THR A 38 20.41 -5.62 3.58
C THR A 38 21.41 -5.33 4.70
N ARG A 39 20.93 -4.86 5.87
CA ARG A 39 21.79 -4.59 7.03
C ARG A 39 22.21 -5.82 7.81
N ARG A 40 21.65 -7.01 7.54
CA ARG A 40 22.01 -8.25 8.23
C ARG A 40 23.21 -8.92 7.55
N ALA A 41 24.23 -9.25 8.33
CA ALA A 41 25.48 -9.87 7.85
C ALA A 41 25.31 -11.26 7.20
N ARG A 42 24.16 -11.92 7.41
CA ARG A 42 23.82 -13.20 6.75
C ARG A 42 22.43 -13.13 6.12
N ILE A 43 22.39 -12.64 4.88
CA ILE A 43 21.18 -12.59 4.04
C ILE A 43 20.62 -14.00 3.77
N ASP A 44 21.48 -15.00 3.63
CA ASP A 44 21.12 -16.36 3.23
C ASP A 44 20.20 -17.09 4.24
N ARG A 45 20.17 -16.64 5.51
CA ARG A 45 19.29 -17.21 6.55
C ARG A 45 17.93 -16.52 6.70
N VAL A 46 17.71 -15.39 6.00
CA VAL A 46 16.51 -14.54 6.19
C VAL A 46 15.62 -14.55 4.94
N GLY A 47 16.01 -15.31 3.90
CA GLY A 47 15.46 -15.25 2.54
C GLY A 47 14.06 -15.81 2.30
N TRP A 48 13.17 -15.88 3.30
CA TRP A 48 11.81 -16.39 3.07
C TRP A 48 10.89 -15.37 2.37
N VAL A 49 11.03 -14.07 2.70
CA VAL A 49 10.09 -13.05 2.23
C VAL A 49 10.69 -12.24 1.07
N PRO A 50 10.04 -12.21 -0.11
CA PRO A 50 10.49 -11.43 -1.26
C PRO A 50 10.05 -9.96 -1.14
N TRP A 51 10.69 -9.22 -0.22
CA TRP A 51 10.33 -7.83 0.10
C TRP A 51 10.27 -6.92 -1.13
N THR A 52 11.21 -7.04 -2.07
CA THR A 52 11.22 -6.25 -3.31
C THR A 52 10.02 -6.53 -4.20
N THR A 53 9.60 -7.80 -4.33
CA THR A 53 8.42 -8.18 -5.10
C THR A 53 7.14 -7.65 -4.46
N ILE A 54 7.04 -7.75 -3.14
CA ILE A 54 5.91 -7.21 -2.36
C ILE A 54 5.85 -5.69 -2.51
N PHE A 55 6.99 -5.00 -2.36
CA PHE A 55 7.09 -3.56 -2.59
C PHE A 55 6.60 -3.18 -3.98
N LEU A 56 7.10 -3.84 -5.03
CA LEU A 56 6.78 -3.51 -6.41
C LEU A 56 5.29 -3.73 -6.72
N ALA A 57 4.75 -4.90 -6.32
CA ALA A 57 3.34 -5.21 -6.52
C ALA A 57 2.43 -4.21 -5.79
N ALA A 58 2.74 -3.92 -4.52
CA ALA A 58 1.96 -2.99 -3.72
C ALA A 58 2.07 -1.54 -4.22
N ALA A 59 3.25 -1.11 -4.69
CA ALA A 59 3.44 0.22 -5.26
C ALA A 59 2.67 0.39 -6.58
N VAL A 60 2.66 -0.62 -7.45
CA VAL A 60 1.90 -0.58 -8.72
C VAL A 60 0.40 -0.56 -8.45
N ILE A 61 -0.10 -1.44 -7.57
CA ILE A 61 -1.53 -1.50 -7.23
C ILE A 61 -1.96 -0.22 -6.53
N GLY A 62 -1.23 0.20 -5.49
CA GLY A 62 -1.53 1.40 -4.72
C GLY A 62 -1.46 2.67 -5.57
N GLY A 63 -0.42 2.80 -6.39
CA GLY A 63 -0.27 3.91 -7.32
C GLY A 63 -1.38 3.96 -8.37
N GLY A 64 -1.77 2.81 -8.94
CA GLY A 64 -2.87 2.72 -9.89
C GLY A 64 -4.22 3.09 -9.27
N LEU A 65 -4.51 2.63 -8.06
CA LEU A 65 -5.74 2.96 -7.33
C LEU A 65 -5.80 4.44 -6.95
N LEU A 66 -4.69 5.03 -6.49
CA LEU A 66 -4.64 6.47 -6.20
C LEU A 66 -4.80 7.28 -7.48
N ALA A 67 -4.12 6.91 -8.57
CA ALA A 67 -4.24 7.58 -9.85
C ALA A 67 -5.68 7.56 -10.40
N SER A 68 -6.41 6.46 -10.22
CA SER A 68 -7.81 6.36 -10.65
C SER A 68 -8.78 7.09 -9.73
N ALA A 69 -8.46 7.23 -8.44
CA ALA A 69 -9.28 7.94 -7.47
C ALA A 69 -9.13 9.46 -7.53
N ILE A 70 -7.99 9.99 -8.00
CA ILE A 70 -7.72 11.44 -8.05
C ILE A 70 -8.77 12.20 -8.90
N PRO A 71 -9.06 11.84 -10.18
CA PRO A 71 -10.02 12.57 -10.99
C PRO A 71 -11.43 12.68 -10.37
N PRO A 72 -12.07 11.58 -9.90
CA PRO A 72 -13.39 11.68 -9.29
C PRO A 72 -13.39 12.40 -7.93
N LEU A 73 -12.26 12.41 -7.21
CA LEU A 73 -12.11 13.23 -5.99
C LEU A 73 -12.01 14.73 -6.29
N LEU A 74 -11.49 15.12 -7.46
CA LEU A 74 -11.40 16.52 -7.88
C LEU A 74 -12.70 17.04 -8.52
N GLN A 75 -13.57 16.12 -8.97
CA GLN A 75 -14.85 16.43 -9.61
C GLN A 75 -16.04 16.43 -8.64
N GLY A 76 -15.86 15.86 -7.44
CA GLY A 76 -16.83 15.90 -6.34
C GLY A 76 -16.65 17.13 -5.46
#